data_AF-M5IQ07-F1
#
_entry.id   AF-M5IQ07-F1
#
_cell.length_a   1.000
_cell.length_b   1.000
_cell.length_c   1.000
_cell.angle_alpha   90.00
_cell.angle_beta   90.00
_cell.angle_gamma   90.00
#
_symmetry.space_group_name_H-M   'P 1'
#
loop_
_entity.id
_entity.type
_entity.pdbx_description
1 polymer ?
#
loop_
_entity_poly.entity_id
_entity_poly.type
_entity_poly.pdbx_seq_one_letter_code
_entity_poly.pdbx_strand_id
1 'polypeptide(L)'
;MKKSLLVVAALGVMGVSAAAAELSPTCEEYFKLVDEFVEKAKDNPQMAAMKPTYESQKAQFAQLPKDSQEAACKPALEQMKQVIATLPK
;
A
#
# COMPACT_ATOMS: atom_id res chain seq x y z
N MET A 1 -12.09 -33.29 29.93
CA MET A 1 -11.53 -33.01 28.59
C MET A 1 -10.86 -31.64 28.67
N LYS A 2 -9.53 -31.60 28.89
CA LYS A 2 -8.51 -31.23 27.89
C LYS A 2 -8.76 -29.85 27.25
N LYS A 3 -8.00 -28.85 27.73
CA LYS A 3 -7.37 -27.74 26.99
C LYS A 3 -8.35 -26.86 26.18
N SER A 4 -8.49 -25.57 26.47
CA SER A 4 -7.41 -24.63 26.14
C SER A 4 -7.49 -23.37 26.98
N LEU A 5 -6.40 -23.13 27.70
CA LEU A 5 -5.96 -21.81 28.10
C LEU A 5 -5.69 -21.02 26.81
N LEU A 6 -6.53 -20.03 26.50
CA LEU A 6 -6.17 -18.99 25.53
C LEU A 6 -5.25 -18.01 26.26
N VAL A 7 -3.98 -18.39 26.31
CA VAL A 7 -2.86 -17.53 26.69
C VAL A 7 -2.68 -16.49 25.59
N VAL A 8 -2.86 -15.23 25.98
CA VAL A 8 -2.10 -14.04 25.59
C VAL A 8 -1.28 -14.14 24.29
N ALA A 9 -1.72 -13.38 23.29
CA ALA A 9 -0.81 -12.65 22.41
C ALA A 9 -1.26 -11.18 22.39
N ALA A 10 -1.02 -10.48 23.50
CA ALA A 10 -0.84 -9.05 23.44
C ALA A 10 0.44 -8.83 22.62
N LEU A 11 0.27 -8.58 21.31
CA LEU A 11 1.31 -8.01 20.49
C LEU A 11 1.52 -6.57 20.97
N GLY A 12 2.27 -6.44 22.05
CA GLY A 12 3.05 -5.24 22.29
C GLY A 12 4.02 -5.11 21.13
N VAL A 13 3.68 -4.26 20.17
CA VAL A 13 4.67 -3.65 19.30
C VAL A 13 4.72 -2.19 19.71
N MET A 14 5.79 -1.92 20.45
CA MET A 14 6.47 -0.66 20.68
C MET A 14 5.96 0.49 19.82
N GLY A 15 5.63 1.61 20.48
CA GLY A 15 5.46 2.88 19.81
C GLY A 15 6.69 3.18 18.94
N VAL A 16 6.49 3.18 17.63
CA VAL A 16 7.43 3.79 16.71
C VAL A 16 6.90 5.20 16.48
N SER A 17 7.71 6.13 16.96
CA SER A 17 7.66 7.57 16.79
C SER A 17 7.01 8.04 15.50
N ALA A 18 6.24 9.11 15.61
CA ALA A 18 5.64 9.88 14.52
C ALA A 18 6.68 10.58 13.62
N ALA A 19 7.65 9.85 13.08
CA ALA A 19 8.17 10.15 11.77
C ALA A 19 7.14 9.58 10.79
N ALA A 20 6.68 10.37 9.81
CA ALA A 20 6.03 9.79 8.65
C ALA A 20 7.05 8.85 8.03
N ALA A 21 6.95 7.56 8.35
CA ALA A 21 7.92 6.59 7.92
C ALA A 21 7.88 6.58 6.40
N GLU A 22 8.99 7.00 5.80
CA GLU A 22 9.09 7.11 4.35
C GLU A 22 8.77 5.75 3.74
N LEU A 23 8.16 5.76 2.56
CA LEU A 23 7.93 4.52 1.83
C LEU A 23 9.26 3.94 1.34
N SER A 24 9.31 2.63 1.12
CA SER A 24 10.42 2.01 0.42
C SER A 24 10.43 2.48 -1.05
N PRO A 25 11.59 2.49 -1.73
CA PRO A 25 11.67 2.98 -3.11
C PRO A 25 10.67 2.31 -4.06
N THR A 26 10.45 1.00 -3.91
CA THR A 26 9.47 0.26 -4.72
C THR A 26 8.04 0.72 -4.45
N CYS A 27 7.69 1.00 -3.18
CA CYS A 27 6.37 1.54 -2.85
C CYS A 27 6.19 2.98 -3.34
N GLU A 28 7.22 3.81 -3.25
CA GLU A 28 7.17 5.17 -3.81
C GLU A 28 6.90 5.14 -5.31
N GLU A 29 7.61 4.28 -6.05
CA GLU A 29 7.38 4.11 -7.49
C GLU A 29 5.97 3.58 -7.78
N TYR A 30 5.50 2.60 -7.02
CA TYR A 30 4.14 2.05 -7.16
C TYR A 30 3.07 3.11 -6.97
N PHE A 31 3.09 3.83 -5.85
CA PHE A 31 2.07 4.83 -5.56
C PHE A 31 2.14 6.02 -6.52
N LYS A 32 3.34 6.37 -7.01
CA LYS A 32 3.48 7.37 -8.08
C LYS A 32 2.80 6.94 -9.38
N LEU A 33 2.98 5.68 -9.80
CA LEU A 33 2.29 5.16 -11.00
C LEU A 33 0.76 5.12 -10.81
N VAL A 34 0.29 4.81 -9.61
CA VAL A 34 -1.15 4.88 -9.27
C VAL A 34 -1.65 6.32 -9.36
N ASP A 35 -0.91 7.29 -8.81
CA ASP A 35 -1.24 8.72 -8.91
C ASP A 35 -1.32 9.16 -10.38
N GLU A 36 -0.33 8.80 -11.21
CA GLU A 36 -0.33 9.10 -12.65
C GLU A 36 -1.50 8.45 -13.39
N PHE A 37 -1.84 7.21 -13.04
CA PHE A 37 -3.00 6.50 -13.61
C PHE A 37 -4.32 7.18 -13.26
N VAL A 38 -4.49 7.58 -11.98
CA VAL A 38 -5.69 8.28 -11.51
C VAL A 38 -5.82 9.65 -12.17
N GLU A 39 -4.73 10.40 -12.31
CA GLU A 39 -4.75 11.68 -13.01
C GLU A 39 -5.11 11.52 -14.50
N LYS A 40 -4.59 10.50 -15.18
CA LYS A 40 -4.97 10.17 -16.57
C LYS A 40 -6.44 9.74 -16.67
N ALA A 41 -6.97 9.11 -15.63
CA ALA A 41 -8.33 8.63 -15.57
C ALA A 41 -9.27 9.56 -14.77
N LYS A 42 -8.92 10.84 -14.58
CA LYS A 42 -9.70 11.78 -13.75
C LYS A 42 -11.13 11.99 -14.22
N ASP A 43 -11.38 11.81 -15.52
CA ASP A 43 -12.71 11.90 -16.12
C ASP A 43 -13.55 10.62 -15.89
N ASN A 44 -12.96 9.58 -15.30
CA ASN A 44 -13.65 8.36 -14.89
C ASN A 44 -14.08 8.48 -13.41
N PRO A 45 -15.39 8.61 -13.13
CA PRO A 45 -15.90 8.80 -11.77
C PRO A 45 -15.62 7.60 -10.84
N GLN A 46 -15.44 6.40 -11.39
CA GLN A 46 -15.05 5.23 -10.60
C GLN A 46 -13.61 5.35 -10.08
N MET A 47 -12.70 5.88 -10.90
CA MET A 47 -11.31 6.10 -10.52
C MET A 47 -11.16 7.21 -9.50
N ALA A 48 -11.91 8.31 -9.67
CA ALA A 48 -11.97 9.39 -8.68
C ALA A 48 -12.46 8.88 -7.31
N ALA A 49 -13.48 8.01 -7.29
CA ALA A 49 -13.99 7.41 -6.06
C ALA A 49 -12.99 6.45 -5.37
N MET A 50 -12.03 5.90 -6.11
CA MET A 50 -10.99 5.02 -5.57
C MET A 50 -9.80 5.79 -4.98
N LYS A 51 -9.68 7.10 -5.23
CA LYS A 51 -8.59 7.94 -4.72
C LYS A 51 -8.37 7.87 -3.21
N PRO A 52 -9.38 8.13 -2.36
CA PRO A 52 -9.21 8.07 -0.91
C PRO A 52 -8.78 6.68 -0.41
N THR A 53 -9.17 5.61 -1.11
CA THR A 53 -8.82 4.24 -0.75
C THR A 53 -7.32 4.00 -0.90
N TYR A 54 -6.71 4.40 -2.02
CA TYR A 54 -5.27 4.17 -2.20
C TYR A 54 -4.42 5.14 -1.37
N GLU A 55 -4.89 6.37 -1.11
CA GLU A 55 -4.19 7.29 -0.19
C GLU A 55 -4.15 6.74 1.24
N SER A 56 -5.26 6.14 1.70
CA SER A 56 -5.30 5.40 2.97
C SER A 56 -4.35 4.20 2.96
N GLN A 57 -4.31 3.42 1.87
CA GLN A 57 -3.36 2.32 1.71
C GLN A 57 -1.91 2.81 1.78
N LYS A 58 -1.59 3.94 1.12
CA LYS A 58 -0.25 4.56 1.16
C LYS A 58 0.16 4.90 2.60
N ALA A 59 -0.75 5.48 3.37
CA ALA A 59 -0.51 5.78 4.79
C ALA A 59 -0.35 4.53 5.65
N GLN A 60 -1.08 3.45 5.38
CA GLN A 60 -0.92 2.17 6.08
C GLN A 60 0.42 1.50 5.74
N PHE A 61 0.84 1.55 4.48
CA PHE A 61 2.12 0.99 4.05
C PHE A 61 3.31 1.73 4.67
N ALA A 62 3.21 3.05 4.82
CA ALA A 62 4.22 3.83 5.54
C ALA A 62 4.46 3.32 6.96
N GLN A 63 3.44 2.74 7.62
CA GLN A 63 3.56 2.20 8.98
C GLN A 63 4.19 0.80 9.03
N LEU A 64 4.41 0.15 7.89
CA LEU A 64 5.02 -1.18 7.82
C LEU A 64 6.55 -1.10 7.81
N PRO A 65 7.26 -2.14 8.29
CA PRO A 65 8.70 -2.28 8.08
C PRO A 65 9.05 -2.25 6.59
N LYS A 66 10.21 -1.69 6.22
CA LYS A 66 10.64 -1.55 4.81
C LYS A 66 10.64 -2.87 4.04
N ASP A 67 11.04 -3.98 4.66
CA ASP A 67 11.01 -5.30 4.00
C ASP A 67 9.58 -5.76 3.70
N SER A 68 8.62 -5.46 4.59
CA SER A 68 7.20 -5.74 4.36
C SER A 68 6.59 -4.82 3.31
N GLN A 69 7.04 -3.56 3.25
CA GLN A 69 6.69 -2.63 2.18
C GLN A 69 7.16 -3.17 0.82
N GLU A 70 8.43 -3.57 0.71
CA GLU A 70 9.00 -4.14 -0.51
C GLU A 70 8.28 -5.42 -0.95
N ALA A 71 8.02 -6.35 -0.02
CA ALA A 71 7.33 -7.60 -0.31
C ALA A 71 5.90 -7.38 -0.86
N ALA A 72 5.21 -6.33 -0.40
CA ALA A 72 3.85 -6.01 -0.83
C ALA A 72 3.82 -5.14 -2.11
N CYS A 73 4.69 -4.14 -2.22
CA CYS A 73 4.69 -3.21 -3.35
C CYS A 73 5.35 -3.77 -4.60
N LYS A 74 6.31 -4.69 -4.50
CA LYS A 74 6.99 -5.26 -5.67
C LYS A 74 6.02 -5.94 -6.65
N PRO A 75 5.18 -6.92 -6.25
CA PRO A 75 4.22 -7.52 -7.17
C PRO A 75 3.17 -6.51 -7.65
N ALA A 76 2.76 -5.57 -6.80
CA ALA A 76 1.80 -4.53 -7.16
C ALA A 76 2.35 -3.56 -8.21
N LEU A 77 3.63 -3.20 -8.11
CA LEU A 77 4.37 -2.38 -9.09
C LEU A 77 4.45 -3.08 -10.43
N GLU A 78 4.83 -4.35 -10.45
CA GLU A 78 4.90 -5.14 -11.68
C GLU A 78 3.53 -5.24 -12.36
N GLN A 79 2.47 -5.50 -11.59
CA GLN A 79 1.11 -5.51 -12.10
C GLN A 79 0.68 -4.13 -12.63
N MET A 80 0.99 -3.05 -11.93
CA MET A 80 0.64 -1.69 -12.40
C MET A 80 1.36 -1.32 -13.69
N LYS A 81 2.63 -1.69 -13.83
CA LYS A 81 3.38 -1.49 -15.09
C LYS A 81 2.71 -2.22 -16.25
N GLN A 82 2.22 -3.43 -16.04
CA GLN A 82 1.46 -4.17 -17.06
C GLN A 82 0.14 -3.49 -17.40
N VAL A 83 -0.63 -3.04 -16.41
CA VAL A 83 -1.89 -2.31 -16.64
C VAL A 83 -1.64 -1.04 -17.43
N ILE A 84 -0.65 -0.23 -17.05
CA ILE A 84 -0.33 1.01 -17.76
C ILE A 84 0.12 0.73 -19.20
N ALA A 85 0.87 -0.35 -19.44
CA ALA A 85 1.29 -0.75 -20.78
C ALA A 85 0.12 -1.16 -21.70
N THR A 86 -1.02 -1.57 -21.14
CA THR A 86 -2.22 -1.95 -21.92
C THR A 86 -3.19 -0.80 -22.11
N LEU A 87 -2.98 0.35 -21.46
CA LEU A 87 -3.81 1.53 -21.67
C LEU A 87 -3.58 2.12 -23.06
N PRO A 88 -4.64 2.50 -23.78
CA PRO A 88 -4.49 3.24 -25.03
C PRO A 88 -3.75 4.56 -24.79
N LYS A 89 -2.86 4.91 -25.72
CA LYS A 89 -2.02 6.12 -25.65
C LYS A 89 -2.84 7.39 -25.78
#